data_AF-A0A938N1L1-F1
#
_entry.id   AF-A0A938N1L1-F1
#
_cell.length_a   1.000
_cell.length_b   1.000
_cell.length_c   1.000
_cell.angle_alpha   90.00
_cell.angle_beta   90.00
_cell.angle_gamma   90.00
#
_symmetry.space_group_name_H-M   'P 1'
#
loop_
_entity.id
_entity.type
_entity.pdbx_description
1 polymer ?
#
loop_
_entity_poly.entity_id
_entity_poly.type
_entity_poly.pdbx_seq_one_letter_code
_entity_poly.pdbx_strand_id
1 'polypeptide(L)'
;MRRPALCLILILIGSFGVPCLAAEPGAKFTKLRLTDKFYCEGAYYADFNRDGQLDVVSGPYWYAGPDFQKRHEVRTPVEFDPTNYSDNFLTYTGDFNGDEWPDILYVPWPGKDAFWYENPAGRDTAWKEHLALKNVGN
;
A
#
# COMPACT_ATOMS: atom_id res chain seq x y z
N MET A 1 -79.96 -21.44 -5.95
CA MET A 1 -79.70 -20.36 -6.92
C MET A 1 -79.28 -19.10 -6.16
N ARG A 2 -77.98 -18.81 -6.08
CA ARG A 2 -77.42 -17.61 -5.40
C ARG A 2 -76.69 -16.75 -6.43
N ARG A 3 -77.02 -15.46 -6.48
CA ARG A 3 -76.44 -14.44 -7.38
C ARG A 3 -74.99 -14.12 -6.98
N PRO A 4 -74.06 -13.82 -7.90
CA PRO A 4 -72.75 -13.31 -7.52
C PRO A 4 -72.84 -11.81 -7.23
N ALA A 5 -72.33 -11.38 -6.08
CA ALA A 5 -72.10 -9.98 -5.77
C ALA A 5 -70.72 -9.60 -6.33
N LEU A 6 -70.69 -8.63 -7.25
CA LEU A 6 -69.49 -8.06 -7.83
C LEU A 6 -68.84 -7.15 -6.76
N CYS A 7 -67.70 -7.58 -6.20
CA CYS A 7 -66.94 -6.79 -5.24
C CYS A 7 -65.97 -5.87 -6.02
N LEU A 8 -66.28 -4.57 -6.03
CA LEU A 8 -65.46 -3.55 -6.67
C LEU A 8 -64.23 -3.28 -5.76
N ILE A 9 -63.07 -3.81 -6.12
CA ILE A 9 -61.81 -3.52 -5.42
C ILE A 9 -61.31 -2.16 -5.90
N LEU A 10 -61.40 -1.15 -5.02
CA LEU A 10 -60.78 0.15 -5.22
C LEU A 10 -59.26 0.01 -4.98
N ILE A 11 -58.45 0.05 -6.04
CA ILE A 11 -56.99 0.09 -5.91
C ILE A 11 -56.59 1.52 -5.57
N LEU A 12 -56.28 1.77 -4.29
CA LEU A 12 -55.57 2.98 -3.86
C LEU A 12 -54.12 2.88 -4.31
N ILE A 13 -53.77 3.57 -5.39
CA ILE A 13 -52.38 3.78 -5.80
C ILE A 13 -51.77 4.79 -4.82
N GLY A 14 -51.15 4.28 -3.74
CA GLY A 14 -50.31 5.10 -2.88
C GLY A 14 -49.00 5.42 -3.60
N SER A 15 -48.75 6.68 -3.92
CA SER A 15 -47.43 7.14 -4.36
C SER A 15 -46.42 6.93 -3.24
N PHE A 16 -45.68 5.82 -3.29
CA PHE A 16 -44.44 5.67 -2.54
C PHE A 16 -43.41 6.59 -3.19
N GLY A 17 -43.18 7.75 -2.58
CA GLY A 17 -42.05 8.60 -2.93
C GLY A 17 -40.76 7.81 -2.72
N VAL A 18 -39.98 7.62 -3.79
CA VAL A 18 -38.64 7.04 -3.69
C VAL A 18 -37.82 8.00 -2.82
N PRO A 19 -37.32 7.58 -1.64
CA PRO A 19 -36.42 8.43 -0.87
C PRO A 19 -35.18 8.68 -1.72
N CYS A 20 -34.89 9.95 -1.98
CA CYS A 20 -33.62 10.37 -2.54
C CYS A 20 -32.54 10.04 -1.51
N LEU A 21 -31.73 9.01 -1.77
CA LEU A 21 -30.54 8.73 -0.97
C LEU A 21 -29.64 9.97 -1.05
N ALA A 22 -29.50 10.68 0.06
CA ALA A 22 -28.48 11.71 0.19
C ALA A 22 -27.11 11.04 -0.03
N ALA A 23 -26.23 11.68 -0.80
CA ALA A 23 -24.86 11.22 -0.93
C ALA A 23 -24.24 11.16 0.47
N GLU A 24 -23.74 9.98 0.86
CA GLU A 24 -22.94 9.83 2.08
C GLU A 24 -21.83 10.89 2.09
N PRO A 25 -21.59 11.59 3.21
CA PRO A 25 -20.46 12.49 3.31
C PRO A 25 -19.20 11.76 2.83
N GLY A 26 -18.49 12.33 1.86
CA GLY A 26 -17.29 11.70 1.30
C GLY A 26 -16.30 11.29 2.41
N ALA A 27 -15.53 10.24 2.15
CA ALA A 27 -14.55 9.72 3.11
C ALA A 27 -13.65 10.84 3.66
N LYS A 28 -13.47 10.86 4.98
CA LYS A 28 -12.54 11.77 5.63
C LYS A 28 -11.15 11.13 5.65
N PHE A 29 -10.15 11.89 5.21
CA PHE A 29 -8.75 11.46 5.21
C PHE A 29 -7.94 12.24 6.24
N THR A 30 -7.05 11.54 6.95
CA THR A 30 -6.08 12.13 7.85
C THR A 30 -4.69 11.98 7.26
N LYS A 31 -3.95 13.08 7.15
CA LYS A 31 -2.56 13.04 6.71
C LYS A 31 -1.65 12.60 7.86
N LEU A 32 -0.90 11.54 7.63
CA LEU A 32 0.26 11.18 8.43
C LEU A 32 1.54 11.49 7.65
N ARG A 33 2.54 12.07 8.32
CA ARG A 33 3.88 12.29 7.74
C ARG A 33 4.83 11.27 8.35
N LEU A 34 5.34 10.35 7.52
CA LEU A 34 6.32 9.34 7.95
C LEU A 34 7.72 9.93 8.16
N THR A 35 8.12 10.87 7.29
CA THR A 35 9.37 11.61 7.39
C THR A 35 9.26 12.97 6.70
N ASP A 36 10.10 13.92 7.09
CA ASP A 36 10.30 15.21 6.44
C ASP A 36 11.56 15.24 5.55
N LYS A 37 12.25 14.10 5.41
CA LYS A 37 13.47 13.94 4.63
C LYS A 37 13.18 13.36 3.25
N PHE A 38 14.00 13.74 2.26
CA PHE A 38 13.95 13.13 0.94
C PHE A 38 14.94 11.97 0.88
N TYR A 39 14.42 10.75 1.05
CA TYR A 39 15.21 9.53 0.91
C TYR A 39 15.09 8.90 -0.47
N CYS A 40 13.94 9.05 -1.13
CA CYS A 40 13.65 8.43 -2.42
C CYS A 40 12.36 8.96 -3.03
N GLU A 41 12.14 8.60 -4.29
CA GLU A 41 10.88 8.76 -5.02
C GLU A 41 9.93 7.57 -4.79
N GLY A 42 10.47 6.35 -4.69
CA GLY A 42 9.71 5.11 -4.63
C GLY A 42 9.10 4.78 -3.25
N ALA A 43 7.93 4.15 -3.25
CA ALA A 43 7.31 3.57 -2.06
C ALA A 43 6.46 2.35 -2.44
N TYR A 44 6.29 1.40 -1.51
CA TYR A 44 5.45 0.22 -1.67
C TYR A 44 4.95 -0.28 -0.30
N TYR A 45 4.31 -1.45 -0.24
CA TYR A 45 3.75 -2.01 0.99
C TYR A 45 3.84 -3.54 1.02
N ALA A 46 4.00 -4.12 2.20
CA ALA A 46 3.92 -5.55 2.50
C ALA A 46 3.74 -5.77 4.00
N ASP A 47 3.51 -6.99 4.46
CA ASP A 47 3.53 -7.35 5.89
C ASP A 47 4.95 -7.89 6.23
N PHE A 48 5.89 -6.98 6.53
CA PHE A 48 7.31 -7.32 6.66
C PHE A 48 7.64 -8.05 7.96
N ASN A 49 6.80 -7.90 8.98
CA ASN A 49 6.96 -8.53 10.28
C ASN A 49 6.00 -9.72 10.51
N ARG A 50 5.12 -10.01 9.55
CA ARG A 50 4.11 -11.08 9.57
C ARG A 50 3.14 -10.97 10.75
N ASP A 51 2.79 -9.76 11.15
CA ASP A 51 1.82 -9.50 12.22
C ASP A 51 0.36 -9.40 11.72
N GLY A 52 0.16 -9.53 10.41
CA GLY A 52 -1.15 -9.46 9.77
C GLY A 52 -1.59 -8.03 9.41
N GLN A 53 -0.75 -7.04 9.66
CA GLN A 53 -0.99 -5.64 9.31
C GLN A 53 -0.06 -5.24 8.16
N LEU A 54 -0.57 -4.40 7.26
CA LEU A 54 0.26 -3.89 6.17
C LEU A 54 1.18 -2.80 6.67
N ASP A 55 2.44 -2.93 6.32
CA ASP A 55 3.51 -1.96 6.52
C ASP A 55 3.75 -1.16 5.24
N VAL A 56 4.44 -0.03 5.36
CA VAL A 56 4.85 0.80 4.22
C VAL A 56 6.37 0.82 4.14
N VAL A 57 6.94 0.64 2.95
CA VAL A 57 8.37 0.87 2.68
C VAL A 57 8.55 2.15 1.87
N SER A 58 9.50 2.98 2.27
CA SER A 58 9.95 4.14 1.50
C SER A 58 11.42 4.40 1.81
N GLY A 59 12.26 4.27 0.79
CA GLY A 59 13.69 4.49 0.86
C GLY A 59 14.35 3.48 1.80
N PRO A 60 15.22 3.91 2.73
CA PRO A 60 15.96 3.01 3.60
C PRO A 60 15.12 2.43 4.75
N TYR A 61 13.82 2.77 4.85
CA TYR A 61 12.98 2.34 5.96
C TYR A 61 11.70 1.64 5.51
N TRP A 62 11.25 0.69 6.34
CA TRP A 62 9.84 0.32 6.42
C TRP A 62 9.21 0.78 7.74
N TYR A 63 7.92 1.08 7.71
CA TYR A 63 7.13 1.67 8.79
C TYR A 63 6.01 0.69 9.16
N ALA A 64 6.02 0.23 10.41
CA ALA A 64 5.12 -0.80 10.90
C ALA A 64 3.68 -0.31 10.98
N GLY A 65 2.75 -1.06 10.39
CA GLY A 65 1.32 -0.82 10.53
C GLY A 65 0.82 -1.06 11.96
N PRO A 66 -0.36 -0.51 12.32
CA PRO A 66 -1.24 0.31 11.51
C PRO A 66 -1.01 1.82 11.74
N ASP A 67 -0.16 2.20 12.71
CA ASP A 67 0.07 3.58 13.11
C ASP A 67 1.25 4.24 12.38
N PHE A 68 2.11 3.43 11.75
CA PHE A 68 3.30 3.83 11.00
C PHE A 68 4.29 4.71 11.79
N GLN A 69 4.26 4.64 13.12
CA GLN A 69 5.14 5.43 13.99
C GLN A 69 6.49 4.74 14.23
N LYS A 70 6.51 3.41 14.17
CA LYS A 70 7.73 2.62 14.32
C LYS A 70 8.32 2.35 12.95
N ARG A 71 9.59 2.75 12.75
CA ARG A 71 10.33 2.46 11.53
C ARG A 71 11.51 1.52 11.78
N HIS A 72 11.91 0.83 10.73
CA HIS A 72 12.97 -0.17 10.74
C HIS A 72 13.88 0.05 9.53
N GLU A 73 15.19 -0.04 9.73
CA GLU A 73 16.18 0.14 8.67
C GLU A 73 16.29 -1.12 7.80
N VAL A 74 16.29 -0.93 6.48
CA VAL A 74 16.53 -1.97 5.46
C VAL A 74 17.95 -1.87 4.94
N ARG A 75 18.38 -0.64 4.63
CA ARG A 75 19.71 -0.30 4.12
C ARG A 75 20.20 0.98 4.77
N THR A 76 21.50 1.23 4.71
CA THR A 76 22.09 2.44 5.29
C THR A 76 21.39 3.70 4.79
N PRO A 77 20.85 4.56 5.68
CA PRO A 77 20.11 5.74 5.27
C PRO A 77 21.00 6.80 4.63
N VAL A 78 20.60 7.25 3.44
CA VAL A 78 21.22 8.38 2.73
C VAL A 78 20.12 9.37 2.38
N GLU A 79 20.22 10.59 2.91
CA GLU A 79 19.34 11.71 2.54
C GLU A 79 19.86 12.32 1.23
N PHE A 80 18.95 12.60 0.31
CA PHE A 80 19.25 13.19 -1.01
C PHE A 80 18.71 14.63 -1.09
N ASP A 81 19.25 15.40 -2.03
CA ASP A 81 18.68 16.68 -2.41
C ASP A 81 17.40 16.45 -3.24
N PRO A 82 16.22 16.97 -2.81
CA PRO A 82 14.96 16.78 -3.52
C PRO A 82 14.91 17.45 -4.91
N THR A 83 15.90 18.27 -5.27
CA THR A 83 16.06 18.81 -6.62
C THR A 83 16.85 17.89 -7.56
N ASN A 84 17.38 16.77 -7.04
CA ASN A 84 18.11 15.75 -7.77
C ASN A 84 17.44 14.37 -7.60
N TYR A 85 17.96 13.35 -8.28
CA TYR A 85 17.46 11.98 -8.17
C TYR A 85 18.10 11.20 -7.02
N SER A 86 17.32 10.31 -6.40
CA SER A 86 17.84 9.32 -5.45
C SER A 86 18.33 8.05 -6.16
N ASP A 87 18.90 7.12 -5.39
CA ASP A 87 19.23 5.77 -5.86
C ASP A 87 18.03 4.81 -5.86
N ASN A 88 16.81 5.28 -5.56
CA ASN A 88 15.59 4.47 -5.47
C ASN A 88 14.40 5.19 -6.12
N PHE A 89 14.28 5.00 -7.43
CA PHE A 89 13.24 5.59 -8.25
C PHE A 89 11.91 4.83 -8.18
N LEU A 90 11.96 3.49 -8.23
CA LEU A 90 10.79 2.61 -8.02
C LEU A 90 11.09 1.60 -6.92
N THR A 91 10.05 1.21 -6.19
CA THR A 91 10.13 0.22 -5.12
C THR A 91 9.05 -0.83 -5.35
N TYR A 92 9.42 -2.10 -5.21
CA TYR A 92 8.50 -3.24 -5.25
C TYR A 92 8.80 -4.17 -4.08
N THR A 93 7.79 -4.92 -3.64
CA THR A 93 7.97 -5.98 -2.66
C THR A 93 7.47 -7.29 -3.20
N GLY A 94 8.04 -8.38 -2.73
CA GLY A 94 7.63 -9.73 -3.10
C GLY A 94 8.54 -10.74 -2.43
N ASP A 95 8.13 -12.00 -2.40
CA ASP A 95 9.00 -13.09 -1.99
C ASP A 95 9.87 -13.49 -3.19
N PHE A 96 11.13 -13.04 -3.23
CA PHE A 96 12.01 -13.25 -4.37
C PHE A 96 12.89 -14.49 -4.21
N ASN A 97 13.07 -14.99 -2.99
CA ASN A 97 13.88 -16.16 -2.69
C ASN A 97 13.06 -17.43 -2.36
N GLY A 98 11.74 -17.31 -2.23
CA GLY A 98 10.81 -18.40 -1.94
C GLY A 98 10.75 -18.79 -0.46
N ASP A 99 11.12 -17.91 0.47
CA ASP A 99 11.16 -18.20 1.92
C ASP A 99 9.90 -17.78 2.69
N GLU A 100 8.86 -17.32 1.99
CA GLU A 100 7.60 -16.82 2.53
C GLU A 100 7.71 -15.52 3.36
N TRP A 101 8.81 -14.78 3.24
CA TRP A 101 8.94 -13.43 3.76
C TRP A 101 8.99 -12.42 2.61
N PRO A 102 8.31 -11.27 2.73
CA PRO A 102 8.37 -10.26 1.68
C PRO A 102 9.72 -9.54 1.72
N ASP A 103 10.41 -9.59 0.59
CA ASP A 103 11.63 -8.86 0.28
C ASP A 103 11.32 -7.51 -0.37
N ILE A 104 12.35 -6.67 -0.54
CA ILE A 104 12.23 -5.34 -1.14
C ILE A 104 13.17 -5.20 -2.34
N LEU A 105 12.64 -4.85 -3.51
CA LEU A 105 13.39 -4.49 -4.71
C LEU A 105 13.45 -2.97 -4.86
N TYR A 106 14.65 -2.43 -4.98
CA TYR A 106 14.88 -1.04 -5.32
C TYR A 106 15.40 -0.91 -6.76
N VAL A 107 14.68 -0.14 -7.57
CA VAL A 107 15.05 0.19 -8.95
C VAL A 107 15.57 1.63 -8.96
N PRO A 108 16.85 1.85 -9.28
CA PRO A 108 17.43 3.19 -9.41
C PRO A 108 17.02 3.88 -10.72
N TRP A 109 17.60 5.05 -10.99
CA TRP A 109 17.45 5.71 -12.28
C TRP A 109 18.02 4.86 -13.44
N PRO A 110 17.56 5.10 -14.70
CA PRO A 110 17.98 4.31 -15.85
C PRO A 110 19.49 4.22 -16.04
N GLY A 111 19.98 3.02 -16.35
CA GLY A 111 21.40 2.74 -16.59
C GLY A 111 22.18 2.29 -15.36
N LYS A 112 21.54 2.17 -14.20
CA LYS A 112 22.14 1.64 -12.96
C LYS A 112 21.73 0.18 -12.73
N ASP A 113 22.37 -0.47 -11.77
CA ASP A 113 22.04 -1.85 -11.37
C ASP A 113 20.96 -1.82 -10.27
N ALA A 114 19.95 -2.66 -10.40
CA ALA A 114 18.91 -2.83 -9.38
C ALA A 114 19.28 -3.93 -8.40
N PHE A 115 18.90 -3.76 -7.14
CA PHE A 115 19.19 -4.68 -6.05
C PHE A 115 17.90 -4.98 -5.27
N TRP A 116 17.78 -6.23 -4.83
CA TRP A 116 16.77 -6.61 -3.86
C TRP A 116 17.40 -6.94 -2.51
N TYR A 117 16.64 -6.73 -1.44
CA TYR A 117 17.07 -6.86 -0.07
C TYR A 117 16.24 -7.96 0.58
N GLU A 118 16.94 -8.98 1.08
CA GLU A 118 16.37 -10.16 1.73
C GLU A 118 15.92 -9.84 3.14
N ASN A 119 14.66 -10.13 3.44
CA ASN A 119 14.10 -9.94 4.77
C ASN A 119 14.78 -10.90 5.77
N PRO A 120 15.26 -10.43 6.94
CA PRO A 120 15.92 -11.29 7.92
C PRO A 120 14.96 -12.26 8.63
N ALA A 121 13.68 -12.32 8.26
CA ALA A 121 12.70 -13.25 8.82
C ALA A 121 12.58 -13.16 10.35
N GLY A 122 12.54 -11.91 10.86
CA GLY A 122 12.48 -11.60 12.28
C GLY A 122 13.78 -11.79 13.07
N ARG A 123 14.88 -12.17 12.41
CA ARG A 123 16.22 -12.24 13.03
C ARG A 123 16.77 -10.83 13.24
N ASP A 124 17.56 -10.66 14.30
CA ASP A 124 18.27 -9.40 14.61
C ASP A 124 19.56 -9.28 13.77
N THR A 125 19.38 -9.21 12.45
CA THR A 125 20.46 -9.07 11.47
C THR A 125 20.05 -8.09 10.39
N ALA A 126 21.01 -7.39 9.80
CA ALA A 126 20.74 -6.51 8.65
C ALA A 126 20.15 -7.29 7.47
N TRP A 127 19.36 -6.61 6.65
CA TRP A 127 18.86 -7.17 5.40
C TRP A 127 20.03 -7.43 4.46
N LYS A 128 19.99 -8.57 3.77
CA LYS A 128 21.07 -8.96 2.85
C LYS A 128 20.77 -8.44 1.46
N GLU A 129 21.72 -7.70 0.88
CA GLU A 129 21.62 -7.18 -0.48
C GLU A 129 21.98 -8.26 -1.52
N HIS A 130 21.22 -8.27 -2.62
CA HIS A 130 21.45 -9.13 -3.78
C HIS A 130 21.26 -8.34 -5.07
N LEU A 131 22.15 -8.55 -6.04
CA LEU A 131 21.98 -7.99 -7.38
C LEU A 131 20.75 -8.63 -8.05
N ALA A 132 19.78 -7.80 -8.45
CA ALA A 132 18.59 -8.24 -9.17
C ALA A 132 18.83 -8.25 -10.69
N LEU A 133 19.22 -7.09 -11.23
CA LEU A 133 19.42 -6.90 -12.67
C LEU A 133 20.44 -5.79 -12.93
N LYS A 134 21.28 -5.99 -13.93
CA LYS A 134 22.24 -4.98 -14.38
C LYS A 134 21.60 -4.03 -15.39
N ASN A 135 22.00 -2.75 -15.34
CA ASN A 135 21.60 -1.74 -16.32
C ASN A 135 20.08 -1.72 -16.58
N VAL A 136 19.34 -1.38 -15.53
CA VAL A 136 17.88 -1.32 -15.57
C VAL A 136 17.38 -0.02 -16.21
N GLY A 137 16.26 -0.10 -16.92
CA GLY A 137 15.45 1.05 -17.32
C GLY A 137 14.17 1.13 -16.49
N ASN A 138 13.41 2.21 -16.64
CA ASN A 138 12.10 2.41 -16.01
C ASN A 138 10.99 2.64 -17.04
#